data_AF-A0A3S1Q0B1-F1
#
_entry.id   AF-A0A3S1Q0B1-F1
#
_cell.length_a   1.000
_cell.length_b   1.000
_cell.length_c   1.000
_cell.angle_alpha   90.00
_cell.angle_beta   90.00
_cell.angle_gamma   90.00
#
_symmetry.space_group_name_H-M   'P 1'
#
loop_
_entity.id
_entity.type
_entity.pdbx_description
1 polymer ?
#
loop_
_entity_poly.entity_id
_entity_poly.type
_entity_poly.pdbx_seq_one_letter_code
_entity_poly.pdbx_strand_id
1 'polypeptide(L)'
;ARITLFIAVLATALSFSLGAILGFSAAVFGGWFDTLLSRLVDLLMSIPTLIMGLVVLSVLPSNLVTLILVMGILDSTRVYRLSRAVAVDINVMDYVEAAKLRGEGSGWIIFREILPNALSPLVSELGLRFIYAVLFLSTLSFLGLGVQPPDADWGGMV
;
A
#
# COMPACT_ATOMS: atom_id res chain seq x y z
N ALA A 1 1.37 -9.69 21.17
CA ALA A 1 0.01 -9.11 20.98
C ALA A 1 0.01 -7.62 20.62
N ARG A 2 0.34 -6.71 21.55
CA ARG A 2 0.30 -5.25 21.30
C ARG A 2 1.23 -4.80 20.16
N ILE A 3 2.42 -5.41 20.10
CA ILE A 3 3.43 -5.17 19.06
C ILE A 3 2.91 -5.58 17.67
N THR A 4 2.26 -6.74 17.55
CA THR A 4 1.67 -7.24 16.30
C THR A 4 0.66 -6.25 15.72
N LEU A 5 -0.26 -5.77 16.56
CA LEU A 5 -1.25 -4.75 16.16
C LEU A 5 -0.58 -3.44 15.76
N PHE A 6 0.44 -3.00 16.51
CA PHE A 6 1.19 -1.79 16.21
C PHE A 6 1.89 -1.87 14.85
N ILE A 7 2.60 -2.97 14.57
CA ILE A 7 3.25 -3.21 13.28
C ILE A 7 2.21 -3.24 12.16
N ALA A 8 1.12 -3.99 12.34
CA ALA A 8 0.08 -4.11 11.31
C ALA A 8 -0.59 -2.76 10.99
N VAL A 9 -0.91 -1.95 12.01
CA VAL A 9 -1.47 -0.61 11.81
C VAL A 9 -0.48 0.28 11.05
N LEU A 10 0.78 0.34 11.48
CA LEU A 10 1.78 1.21 10.84
C LEU A 10 2.13 0.75 9.42
N ALA A 11 2.28 -0.55 9.19
CA ALA A 11 2.50 -1.11 7.86
C ALA A 11 1.32 -0.80 6.93
N THR A 12 0.08 -0.94 7.42
CA THR A 12 -1.13 -0.61 6.66
C THR A 12 -1.20 0.88 6.34
N ALA A 13 -0.93 1.75 7.32
CA ALA A 13 -0.92 3.19 7.12
C ALA A 13 0.15 3.63 6.10
N LEU A 14 1.35 3.05 6.18
CA LEU A 14 2.44 3.28 5.24
C LEU A 14 2.05 2.81 3.83
N SER A 15 1.52 1.58 3.73
CA SER A 15 1.03 0.99 2.48
C SER A 15 -0.03 1.86 1.81
N PHE A 16 -1.02 2.32 2.59
CA PHE A 16 -2.08 3.20 2.10
C PHE A 16 -1.55 4.54 1.61
N SER A 17 -0.68 5.16 2.40
CA SER A 17 -0.11 6.46 2.06
C SER A 17 0.71 6.38 0.77
N LEU A 18 1.63 5.42 0.67
CA LEU A 18 2.45 5.22 -0.52
C LEU A 18 1.61 4.82 -1.73
N GLY A 19 0.77 3.80 -1.60
CA GLY A 19 -0.03 3.27 -2.69
C GLY A 19 -1.03 4.28 -3.24
N ALA A 20 -1.74 5.00 -2.37
CA ALA A 20 -2.72 6.00 -2.81
C ALA A 20 -2.04 7.20 -3.48
N ILE A 21 -0.97 7.75 -2.90
CA ILE A 21 -0.23 8.87 -3.50
C ILE A 21 0.29 8.48 -4.88
N LEU A 22 0.95 7.33 -5.00
CA LEU A 22 1.51 6.88 -6.27
C LEU A 22 0.41 6.53 -7.28
N GLY A 23 -0.67 5.88 -6.85
CA GLY A 23 -1.78 5.46 -7.71
C GLY A 23 -2.55 6.64 -8.29
N PHE A 24 -2.86 7.63 -7.45
CA PHE A 24 -3.51 8.87 -7.90
C PHE A 24 -2.61 9.70 -8.79
N SER A 25 -1.33 9.83 -8.44
CA SER A 25 -0.36 10.54 -9.29
C SER A 25 -0.25 9.88 -10.66
N ALA A 26 -0.17 8.55 -10.71
CA ALA A 26 -0.13 7.79 -11.96
C ALA A 26 -1.38 8.05 -12.82
N ALA A 27 -2.58 7.99 -12.22
CA ALA A 27 -3.83 8.22 -12.93
C ALA A 27 -3.98 9.66 -13.48
N VAL A 28 -3.52 10.67 -12.73
CA VAL A 28 -3.67 12.08 -13.12
C VAL A 28 -2.62 12.52 -14.14
N PHE A 29 -1.35 12.14 -13.96
CA PHE A 29 -0.30 12.51 -14.91
C PHE A 29 -0.36 11.69 -16.20
N GLY A 30 -0.79 10.42 -16.12
CA GLY A 30 -0.93 9.55 -17.28
C GLY A 30 0.38 9.29 -18.03
N GLY A 31 0.26 8.81 -19.27
CA GLY A 31 1.38 8.67 -20.21
C GLY A 31 2.50 7.75 -19.73
N TRP A 32 3.76 8.19 -19.92
CA TRP A 32 4.92 7.40 -19.52
C TRP A 32 5.07 7.31 -18.00
N PHE A 33 4.75 8.36 -17.24
CA PHE A 33 4.83 8.31 -15.78
C PHE A 33 3.98 7.17 -15.20
N ASP A 34 2.72 7.10 -15.68
CA ASP A 34 1.81 6.01 -15.35
C ASP A 34 2.36 4.64 -15.78
N THR A 35 2.83 4.55 -17.02
CA THR A 35 3.38 3.30 -17.56
C THR A 35 4.56 2.81 -16.74
N LEU A 36 5.51 3.70 -16.39
CA LEU A 36 6.71 3.34 -15.64
C LEU A 36 6.35 2.83 -14.23
N LEU A 37 5.51 3.55 -13.49
CA LEU A 37 5.06 3.14 -12.17
C LEU A 37 4.29 1.82 -12.21
N SER A 38 3.36 1.68 -13.17
CA SER A 38 2.58 0.45 -13.35
C SER A 38 3.51 -0.73 -13.61
N ARG A 39 4.53 -0.57 -14.47
CA ARG A 39 5.52 -1.64 -14.74
C ARG A 39 6.35 -1.99 -13.52
N LEU A 40 6.80 -1.02 -12.74
CA LEU A 40 7.54 -1.29 -11.49
C LEU A 40 6.67 -2.07 -10.49
N VAL A 41 5.41 -1.69 -10.35
CA VAL A 41 4.45 -2.39 -9.48
C VAL A 41 4.17 -3.80 -9.99
N ASP A 42 3.95 -3.98 -11.29
CA ASP A 42 3.72 -5.28 -11.91
C ASP A 42 4.93 -6.21 -11.73
N LEU A 43 6.16 -5.67 -11.85
CA LEU A 43 7.39 -6.41 -11.57
C LEU A 43 7.44 -6.89 -10.11
N LEU A 44 7.13 -6.03 -9.15
CA LEU A 44 7.08 -6.43 -7.74
C LEU A 44 5.98 -7.47 -7.46
N MET A 45 4.80 -7.32 -8.09
CA MET A 45 3.68 -8.25 -7.93
C MET A 45 3.90 -9.59 -8.64
N SER A 46 4.83 -9.67 -9.60
CA SER A 46 5.17 -10.92 -10.28
C SER A 46 5.80 -11.97 -9.35
N ILE A 47 6.43 -11.50 -8.26
CA ILE A 47 7.00 -12.36 -7.22
C ILE A 47 5.93 -12.57 -6.13
N PRO A 48 5.68 -13.82 -5.69
CA PRO A 48 4.78 -14.07 -4.57
C PRO A 48 5.20 -13.27 -3.33
N THR A 49 4.27 -12.48 -2.76
CA THR A 49 4.56 -11.51 -1.69
C THR A 49 5.23 -12.15 -0.47
N LEU A 50 4.81 -13.37 -0.11
CA LEU A 50 5.40 -14.13 1.00
C LEU A 50 6.87 -14.48 0.72
N ILE A 51 7.17 -14.99 -0.48
CA ILE A 51 8.53 -15.34 -0.88
C ILE A 51 9.42 -14.11 -0.88
N MET A 52 8.93 -12.99 -1.43
CA MET A 52 9.66 -11.72 -1.42
C MET A 52 9.95 -11.25 0.01
N GLY A 53 8.95 -11.31 0.90
CA GLY A 53 9.11 -10.97 2.32
C GLY A 53 10.18 -11.83 3.00
N LEU A 54 10.15 -13.15 2.81
CA LEU A 54 11.15 -14.07 3.39
C LEU A 54 12.57 -13.75 2.92
N VAL A 55 12.76 -13.57 1.60
CA VAL A 55 14.09 -13.29 1.02
C VAL A 55 14.62 -11.97 1.57
N VAL A 56 13.81 -10.91 1.56
CA VAL A 56 14.21 -9.59 2.06
C VAL A 56 14.53 -9.62 3.56
N LEU A 57 13.68 -10.26 4.37
CA LEU A 57 13.86 -10.34 5.82
C LEU A 57 14.94 -11.34 6.27
N SER A 58 15.38 -12.24 5.39
CA SER A 58 16.52 -13.12 5.66
C SER A 58 17.87 -12.39 5.62
N VAL A 59 17.95 -11.27 4.92
CA VAL A 59 19.18 -10.48 4.75
C VAL A 59 19.15 -9.20 5.59
N LEU A 60 17.97 -8.61 5.80
CA LEU A 60 17.81 -7.42 6.63
C LEU A 60 17.71 -7.75 8.12
N PRO A 61 18.10 -6.82 9.01
CA PRO A 61 17.91 -7.00 10.45
C PRO A 61 16.43 -7.12 10.81
N SER A 62 16.06 -8.17 11.56
CA SER A 62 14.69 -8.43 12.01
C SER A 62 14.30 -7.54 13.20
N ASN A 63 14.16 -6.23 12.94
CA ASN A 63 13.64 -5.26 13.91
C ASN A 63 12.27 -4.71 13.48
N LEU A 64 11.58 -4.04 14.41
CA LEU A 64 10.24 -3.49 14.19
C LEU A 64 10.14 -2.58 12.96
N VAL A 65 11.14 -1.72 12.75
CA VAL A 65 11.15 -0.76 11.65
C VAL A 65 11.30 -1.48 10.31
N THR A 66 12.20 -2.46 10.23
CA THR A 66 12.36 -3.29 9.02
C THR A 66 11.05 -4.00 8.67
N LEU A 67 10.36 -4.60 9.65
CA LEU A 67 9.09 -5.29 9.43
C LEU A 67 8.03 -4.32 8.88
N ILE A 68 7.88 -3.14 9.51
CA ILE A 68 6.92 -2.12 9.06
C ILE A 68 7.21 -1.66 7.63
N LEU A 69 8.48 -1.37 7.32
CA LEU A 69 8.89 -0.88 6.00
C LEU A 69 8.69 -1.95 4.92
N VAL A 70 9.15 -3.17 5.17
CA VAL A 70 9.03 -4.27 4.20
C VAL A 70 7.58 -4.59 3.94
N MET A 71 6.78 -4.78 4.99
CA MET A 71 5.34 -5.07 4.84
C MET A 71 4.62 -3.91 4.15
N GLY A 72 4.85 -2.66 4.59
CA GLY A 72 4.19 -1.49 4.04
C GLY A 72 4.52 -1.27 2.56
N ILE A 73 5.78 -1.42 2.16
CA ILE A 73 6.21 -1.29 0.76
C ILE A 73 5.61 -2.41 -0.09
N LEU A 74 5.67 -3.67 0.37
CA LEU A 74 5.12 -4.79 -0.39
C LEU A 74 3.60 -4.66 -0.58
N ASP A 75 2.86 -4.33 0.47
CA ASP A 75 1.41 -4.17 0.37
C ASP A 75 1.00 -2.90 -0.38
N SER A 76 1.85 -1.86 -0.42
CA SER A 76 1.57 -0.62 -1.18
C SER A 76 1.29 -0.88 -2.66
N THR A 77 1.83 -1.96 -3.23
CA THR A 77 1.57 -2.37 -4.62
C THR A 77 0.10 -2.68 -4.87
N ARG A 78 -0.59 -3.28 -3.91
CA ARG A 78 -2.02 -3.62 -4.01
C ARG A 78 -2.89 -2.38 -3.87
N VAL A 79 -2.56 -1.53 -2.90
CA VAL A 79 -3.22 -0.23 -2.71
C VAL A 79 -3.03 0.63 -3.97
N TYR A 80 -1.82 0.71 -4.53
CA TYR A 80 -1.53 1.41 -5.78
C TYR A 80 -2.48 1.00 -6.89
N ARG A 81 -2.65 -0.31 -7.12
CA ARG A 81 -3.52 -0.82 -8.19
C ARG A 81 -4.98 -0.41 -7.99
N LEU A 82 -5.48 -0.51 -6.76
CA LEU A 82 -6.84 -0.08 -6.43
C LEU A 82 -7.00 1.44 -6.61
N SER A 83 -6.13 2.23 -5.98
CA SER A 83 -6.18 3.69 -6.03
C SER A 83 -6.08 4.20 -7.45
N ARG A 84 -5.19 3.62 -8.27
CA ARG A 84 -5.04 3.96 -9.67
C ARG A 84 -6.29 3.61 -10.47
N ALA A 85 -6.85 2.41 -10.30
CA ALA A 85 -8.06 2.01 -11.03
C ALA A 85 -9.23 2.96 -10.75
N VAL A 86 -9.50 3.22 -9.47
CA VAL A 86 -10.55 4.16 -9.05
C VAL A 86 -10.29 5.57 -9.56
N ALA A 87 -9.03 6.03 -9.49
CA ALA A 87 -8.69 7.38 -9.95
C ALA A 87 -8.74 7.52 -11.47
N VAL A 88 -8.40 6.51 -12.25
CA VAL A 88 -8.54 6.55 -13.72
C VAL A 88 -10.01 6.77 -14.09
N ASP A 89 -10.93 6.05 -13.45
CA ASP A 89 -12.37 6.19 -13.69
C ASP A 89 -12.88 7.60 -13.29
N ILE A 90 -12.44 8.12 -12.14
CA ILE A 90 -12.83 9.46 -11.69
C ILE A 90 -12.23 10.56 -12.58
N ASN A 91 -10.99 10.38 -13.04
CA ASN A 91 -10.21 11.39 -13.75
C ASN A 91 -10.77 11.76 -15.14
N VAL A 92 -11.67 10.93 -15.68
CA VAL A 92 -12.39 11.14 -16.96
C VAL A 92 -13.83 11.62 -16.78
N MET A 93 -14.25 11.96 -15.55
CA MET A 93 -15.60 12.49 -15.29
C MET A 93 -15.69 13.98 -15.65
N ASP A 94 -16.87 14.41 -16.12
CA ASP A 94 -17.13 15.78 -16.60
C ASP A 94 -16.69 16.89 -15.64
N TYR A 95 -16.89 16.71 -14.32
CA TYR A 95 -16.49 17.70 -13.32
C TYR A 95 -14.97 17.83 -13.17
N VAL A 96 -14.23 16.73 -13.37
CA VAL A 96 -12.77 16.74 -13.37
C VAL A 96 -12.25 17.35 -14.66
N GLU A 97 -12.85 17.05 -15.81
CA GLU A 97 -12.50 17.70 -17.08
C GLU A 97 -12.75 19.20 -17.03
N ALA A 98 -13.88 19.63 -16.47
CA ALA A 98 -14.17 21.05 -16.25
C ALA A 98 -13.12 21.71 -15.34
N ALA A 99 -12.66 21.05 -14.27
CA ALA A 99 -11.57 21.55 -13.43
C ALA A 99 -10.25 21.69 -14.20
N LYS A 100 -9.90 20.71 -15.03
CA LYS A 100 -8.70 20.76 -15.89
C LYS A 100 -8.78 21.90 -16.90
N LEU A 101 -9.94 22.11 -17.54
CA LEU A 101 -10.15 23.20 -18.50
C LEU A 101 -10.06 24.59 -17.85
N ARG A 102 -10.38 24.71 -16.56
CA ARG A 102 -10.17 25.94 -15.77
C ARG A 102 -8.69 26.19 -15.41
N GLY A 103 -7.80 25.23 -15.66
CA GLY A 103 -6.37 25.34 -15.36
C GLY A 103 -6.01 24.96 -13.93
N GLU A 104 -6.86 24.20 -13.23
CA GLU A 104 -6.53 23.71 -11.88
C GLU A 104 -5.32 22.76 -11.91
N GLY A 105 -4.43 22.91 -10.93
CA GLY A 105 -3.21 22.08 -10.85
C GLY A 105 -3.51 20.61 -10.54
N SER A 106 -2.62 19.70 -10.96
CA SER A 106 -2.78 18.26 -10.73
C SER A 106 -2.96 17.89 -9.24
N GLY A 107 -2.22 18.55 -8.34
CA GLY A 107 -2.39 18.33 -6.90
C GLY A 107 -3.78 18.75 -6.41
N TRP A 108 -4.31 19.86 -6.93
CA TRP A 108 -5.67 20.30 -6.61
C TRP A 108 -6.69 19.27 -7.08
N ILE A 109 -6.57 18.77 -8.31
CA ILE A 109 -7.44 17.72 -8.86
C ILE A 109 -7.39 16.46 -7.98
N ILE A 110 -6.19 16.02 -7.57
CA ILE A 110 -6.03 14.83 -6.72
C ILE A 110 -6.75 15.02 -5.38
N PHE A 111 -6.48 16.12 -4.67
CA PHE A 111 -6.98 16.27 -3.29
C PHE A 111 -8.43 16.79 -3.21
N ARG A 112 -8.90 17.53 -4.21
CA ARG A 112 -10.22 18.16 -4.19
C ARG A 112 -11.28 17.38 -4.96
N GLU A 113 -10.90 16.72 -6.05
CA GLU A 113 -11.84 16.00 -6.91
C GLU A 113 -11.72 14.48 -6.73
N ILE A 114 -10.50 13.93 -6.85
CA ILE A 114 -10.32 12.47 -6.89
C ILE A 114 -10.40 11.85 -5.51
N LEU A 115 -9.59 12.32 -4.55
CA LEU A 115 -9.48 11.71 -3.23
C LEU A 115 -10.84 11.61 -2.52
N PRO A 116 -11.67 12.68 -2.42
CA PRO A 116 -12.97 12.60 -1.74
C PRO A 116 -13.92 11.57 -2.37
N ASN A 117 -13.92 11.45 -3.69
CA ASN A 117 -14.75 10.49 -4.43
C ASN A 117 -14.20 9.06 -4.34
N ALA A 118 -12.90 8.89 -4.13
CA ALA A 118 -12.24 7.60 -3.94
C ALA A 118 -12.25 7.10 -2.48
N LEU A 119 -12.71 7.91 -1.50
CA LEU A 119 -12.68 7.52 -0.08
C LEU A 119 -13.50 6.27 0.20
N SER A 120 -14.67 6.11 -0.42
CA SER A 120 -15.54 4.96 -0.19
C SER A 120 -14.83 3.61 -0.45
N PRO A 121 -14.29 3.36 -1.66
CA PRO A 121 -13.55 2.11 -1.91
C PRO A 121 -12.24 2.02 -1.11
N LEU A 122 -11.55 3.13 -0.87
CA LEU A 122 -10.29 3.12 -0.10
C LEU A 122 -10.49 2.74 1.37
N VAL A 123 -11.52 3.25 2.02
CA VAL A 123 -11.80 2.95 3.42
C VAL A 123 -12.20 1.47 3.58
N SER A 124 -12.98 0.93 2.64
CA SER A 124 -13.29 -0.50 2.63
C SER A 124 -12.05 -1.37 2.48
N GLU A 125 -11.14 -0.98 1.58
CA GLU A 125 -9.87 -1.69 1.38
C GLU A 125 -8.96 -1.60 2.61
N LEU A 126 -9.00 -0.49 3.35
CA LEU A 126 -8.14 -0.27 4.52
C LEU A 126 -8.34 -1.34 5.59
N GLY A 127 -9.60 -1.69 5.86
CA GLY A 127 -9.93 -2.77 6.79
C GLY A 127 -9.38 -4.13 6.34
N LEU A 128 -9.48 -4.44 5.04
CA LEU A 128 -8.96 -5.69 4.47
C LEU A 128 -7.43 -5.75 4.57
N ARG A 129 -6.74 -4.66 4.24
CA ARG A 129 -5.26 -4.60 4.29
C ARG A 129 -4.74 -4.74 5.70
N PHE A 130 -5.42 -4.14 6.67
CA PHE A 130 -5.09 -4.35 8.08
C PHE A 130 -5.15 -5.84 8.48
N ILE A 131 -6.23 -6.55 8.10
CA ILE A 131 -6.37 -7.99 8.39
C ILE A 131 -5.25 -8.79 7.71
N TYR A 132 -4.97 -8.51 6.43
CA TYR A 132 -3.90 -9.19 5.70
C TYR A 132 -2.51 -8.91 6.29
N ALA A 133 -2.24 -7.70 6.77
CA ALA A 133 -0.99 -7.36 7.44
C ALA A 133 -0.79 -8.17 8.73
N VAL A 134 -1.85 -8.33 9.54
CA VAL A 134 -1.81 -9.19 10.74
C VAL A 134 -1.50 -10.63 10.35
N LEU A 135 -2.21 -11.19 9.37
CA LEU A 135 -2.01 -12.57 8.91
C LEU A 135 -0.60 -12.79 8.34
N PHE A 136 -0.10 -11.82 7.58
CA PHE A 136 1.22 -11.86 6.99
C PHE A 136 2.31 -11.86 8.06
N LEU A 137 2.22 -10.96 9.05
CA LEU A 137 3.14 -10.93 10.18
C LEU A 137 3.10 -12.23 10.97
N SER A 138 1.90 -12.76 11.27
CA SER A 138 1.78 -14.06 11.96
C SER A 138 2.44 -15.19 11.17
N THR A 139 2.32 -15.17 9.83
CA THR A 139 2.98 -16.16 8.96
C THR A 139 4.49 -16.02 9.00
N LEU A 140 5.03 -14.80 9.00
CA LEU A 140 6.47 -14.56 9.14
C LEU A 140 7.00 -15.00 10.51
N SER A 141 6.27 -14.72 11.58
CA SER A 141 6.59 -15.15 12.95
C SER A 141 6.62 -16.66 13.08
N PHE A 142 5.61 -17.35 12.52
CA PHE A 142 5.59 -18.81 12.46
C PHE A 142 6.80 -19.38 11.72
N LEU A 143 7.28 -18.69 10.68
CA LEU A 143 8.47 -19.06 9.91
C LEU A 143 9.80 -18.55 10.53
N GLY A 144 9.76 -17.95 11.72
CA GLY A 144 10.95 -17.48 12.46
C GLY A 144 11.51 -16.12 12.03
N LEU A 145 10.87 -15.43 11.08
CA LEU A 145 11.30 -14.12 10.57
C LEU A 145 10.41 -12.96 11.04
N GLY A 146 9.53 -13.21 12.00
CA GLY A 146 8.66 -12.20 12.60
C GLY A 146 9.32 -11.42 13.74
N VAL A 147 8.52 -11.07 14.75
CA VAL A 147 9.00 -10.29 15.91
C VAL A 147 9.97 -11.13 16.72
N GLN A 148 11.12 -10.57 17.04
CA GLN A 148 12.17 -11.25 17.78
C GLN A 148 11.98 -11.09 19.31
N PRO A 149 12.37 -12.07 20.14
CA PRO A 149 12.37 -11.94 21.60
C PRO A 149 13.15 -10.71 22.07
N PRO A 150 12.73 -9.99 23.14
CA PRO A 150 11.76 -10.36 24.18
C PRO A 150 10.28 -10.00 23.88
N ASP A 151 9.99 -9.42 22.72
CA ASP A 151 8.65 -8.93 22.39
C ASP A 151 7.71 -10.09 22.01
N ALA A 152 6.57 -10.19 22.69
CA ALA A 152 5.55 -11.19 22.38
C ALA A 152 4.73 -10.77 21.15
N ASP A 153 4.65 -11.64 20.15
CA ASP A 153 3.76 -11.53 18.99
C ASP A 153 2.66 -12.60 19.00
N TRP A 154 1.73 -12.56 18.04
CA TRP A 154 0.68 -13.58 17.92
C TRP A 154 1.06 -14.80 17.10
N GLY A 155 2.10 -14.73 16.26
CA GLY A 155 2.45 -15.82 15.35
C GLY A 155 3.47 -16.80 15.91
N GLY A 156 4.27 -16.40 16.89
CA GLY A 156 5.18 -17.27 17.64
C GLY A 156 4.58 -17.82 18.93
N MET A 157 3.30 -17.51 19.23
CA MET A 157 2.52 -18.16 20.30
C MET A 157 1.78 -19.42 19.82
N VAL A 158 1.70 -19.63 18.50
CA VAL A 158 1.12 -20.82 17.85
C VAL A 158 2.24 -21.80 17.56
#